data_AF-A0A6M3LS03-F1
#
_entry.id   AF-A0A6M3LS03-F1
#
_cell.length_a   1.000
_cell.length_b   1.000
_cell.length_c   1.000
_cell.angle_alpha   90.00
_cell.angle_beta   90.00
_cell.angle_gamma   90.00
#
_symmetry.space_group_name_H-M   'P 1'
#
loop_
_entity.id
_entity.type
_entity.pdbx_description
1 polymer ?
#
loop_
_entity_poly.entity_id
_entity_poly.type
_entity_poly.pdbx_seq_one_letter_code
_entity_poly.pdbx_strand_id
1 'polypeptide(L)'
;MKNPVSLDDLIALDGPECCWPQCHKPATERSHFHSKGAGGTPDGRRDTIENQGGTCRDHARISDGEHGSGGRAQYLAAHDILFRGMWPCAWEQLGTLAWERAEALRVHVGKARRK
;
A
#
# COMPACT_ATOMS: atom_id res chain seq x y z
N MET A 1 -11.95 11.13 20.29
CA MET A 1 -11.68 10.09 19.26
C MET A 1 -11.27 10.82 18.00
N LYS A 2 -10.11 10.51 17.39
CA LYS A 2 -9.77 11.07 16.08
C LYS A 2 -10.73 10.47 15.06
N ASN A 3 -11.33 11.28 14.20
CA ASN A 3 -12.15 10.78 13.10
C ASN A 3 -11.27 9.86 12.22
N PRO A 4 -11.76 8.67 11.85
CA PRO A 4 -11.02 7.80 10.94
C PRO A 4 -10.86 8.51 9.58
N VAL A 5 -9.67 8.41 8.99
CA VAL A 5 -9.37 8.99 7.68
C VAL A 5 -10.27 8.33 6.63
N SER A 6 -11.03 9.12 5.88
CA SER A 6 -11.91 8.63 4.82
C SER A 6 -11.16 8.45 3.49
N LEU A 7 -11.77 7.74 2.54
CA LEU A 7 -11.22 7.66 1.17
C LEU A 7 -11.22 9.04 0.50
N ASP A 8 -12.24 9.86 0.74
CA ASP A 8 -12.33 11.21 0.19
C ASP A 8 -11.20 12.12 0.71
N ASP A 9 -10.82 11.98 1.99
CA ASP A 9 -9.67 12.70 2.56
C ASP A 9 -8.36 12.30 1.86
N LEU A 10 -8.20 11.01 1.56
CA LEU A 10 -7.02 10.49 0.85
C LEU A 10 -7.01 10.93 -0.60
N ILE A 11 -8.16 10.95 -1.29
CA ILE A 11 -8.28 11.45 -2.66
C ILE A 11 -7.99 12.95 -2.73
N ALA A 12 -8.48 13.73 -1.77
CA ALA A 12 -8.19 15.15 -1.69
C ALA A 12 -6.69 15.43 -1.47
N LEU A 13 -5.98 14.54 -0.78
CA LEU A 13 -4.56 14.67 -0.47
C LEU A 13 -3.63 14.11 -1.57
N ASP A 14 -3.92 12.92 -2.08
CA ASP A 14 -3.05 12.15 -2.99
C ASP A 14 -3.48 12.22 -4.46
N GLY A 15 -4.71 12.68 -4.72
CA GLY A 15 -5.36 12.66 -6.03
C GLY A 15 -6.32 11.48 -6.21
N PRO A 16 -7.11 11.48 -7.31
CA PRO A 16 -8.15 10.48 -7.55
C PRO A 16 -7.64 9.13 -8.06
N GLU A 17 -6.34 9.02 -8.36
CA GLU A 17 -5.73 7.80 -8.86
C GLU A 17 -5.18 6.92 -7.73
N CYS A 18 -5.03 5.64 -8.02
CA CYS A 18 -4.41 4.67 -7.13
C CYS A 18 -2.98 5.13 -6.78
N CYS A 19 -2.67 5.22 -5.49
CA CYS A 19 -1.37 5.67 -4.99
C CYS A 19 -0.22 4.66 -5.23
N TRP A 20 -0.49 3.53 -5.87
CA TRP A 20 0.54 2.55 -6.21
C TRP A 20 1.34 3.08 -7.39
N PRO A 21 2.69 3.02 -7.37
CA PRO A 21 3.49 3.59 -8.44
C PRO A 21 3.09 3.02 -9.80
N GLN A 22 3.02 3.89 -10.81
CA GLN A 22 2.69 3.54 -12.20
C GLN A 22 1.26 3.00 -12.42
N CYS A 23 0.38 3.07 -11.40
CA CYS A 23 -1.02 2.72 -11.54
C CYS A 23 -1.86 3.97 -11.78
N HIS A 24 -2.63 3.99 -12.88
CA HIS A 24 -3.54 5.08 -13.24
C HIS A 24 -5.01 4.72 -13.05
N LYS A 25 -5.30 3.58 -12.39
CA LYS A 25 -6.68 3.21 -12.06
C LYS A 25 -7.23 4.16 -10.98
N PRO A 26 -8.55 4.41 -10.93
CA PRO A 26 -9.15 5.20 -9.86
C PRO A 26 -8.88 4.60 -8.47
N ALA A 27 -8.70 5.46 -7.47
CA ALA A 27 -8.71 5.08 -6.07
C ALA A 27 -10.16 4.79 -5.64
N THR A 28 -10.43 3.53 -5.27
CA THR A 28 -11.78 3.06 -4.89
C THR A 28 -11.83 2.44 -3.50
N GLU A 29 -10.67 2.14 -2.93
CA GLU A 29 -10.54 1.51 -1.61
C GLU A 29 -9.51 2.28 -0.76
N ARG A 30 -9.77 2.31 0.54
CA ARG A 30 -8.79 2.74 1.53
C ARG A 30 -7.93 1.55 1.91
N SER A 31 -6.62 1.68 1.77
CA SER A 31 -5.68 0.61 2.16
C SER A 31 -4.67 1.11 3.18
N HIS A 32 -4.38 0.30 4.19
CA HIS A 32 -3.22 0.49 5.05
C HIS A 32 -1.97 -0.02 4.33
N PHE A 33 -0.88 0.74 4.39
CA PHE A 33 0.41 0.25 3.89
C PHE A 33 0.93 -0.85 4.80
N HIS A 34 0.98 -0.58 6.11
CA HIS A 34 1.26 -1.57 7.15
C HIS A 34 -0.05 -2.13 7.71
N SER A 35 -0.36 -3.38 7.40
CA SER A 35 -1.51 -4.10 7.97
C SER A 35 -1.31 -4.40 9.47
N LYS A 36 -2.40 -4.78 10.17
CA LYS A 36 -2.39 -5.10 11.62
C LYS A 36 -1.38 -6.20 12.03
N GLY A 37 -0.96 -7.06 11.09
CA GLY A 37 0.06 -8.10 11.32
C GLY A 37 1.48 -7.70 10.91
N ALA A 38 1.65 -6.61 10.15
CA ALA A 38 2.92 -6.14 9.59
C ALA A 38 3.34 -4.76 10.15
N GLY A 39 2.96 -4.50 11.41
CA GLY A 39 3.30 -3.28 12.14
C GLY A 39 2.11 -2.40 12.51
N GLY A 40 0.89 -2.63 12.00
CA GLY A 40 -0.32 -1.96 12.48
C GLY A 40 -0.65 -2.35 13.92
N THR A 41 -1.06 -1.41 14.77
CA THR A 41 -1.37 -1.71 16.17
C THR A 41 -2.86 -2.06 16.34
N PRO A 42 -3.22 -3.06 17.18
CA PRO A 42 -4.61 -3.44 17.42
C PRO A 42 -5.48 -2.29 17.96
N ASP A 43 -4.86 -1.33 18.65
CA ASP A 43 -5.50 -0.15 19.23
C ASP A 43 -5.73 1.00 18.24
N GLY A 44 -5.43 0.80 16.95
CA GLY A 44 -5.67 1.80 15.92
C GLY A 44 -4.73 3.01 15.96
N ARG A 45 -3.69 3.02 16.80
CA ARG A 45 -2.70 4.12 16.85
C ARG A 45 -1.96 4.35 15.53
N ARG A 46 -1.95 3.35 14.64
CA ARG A 46 -1.40 3.44 13.28
C ARG A 46 -2.44 3.63 12.17
N ASP A 47 -3.69 3.92 12.53
CA ASP A 47 -4.73 4.40 11.61
C ASP A 47 -4.49 5.90 11.32
N THR A 48 -3.29 6.22 10.83
CA THR A 48 -2.87 7.59 10.52
C THR A 48 -2.82 7.79 9.01
N ILE A 49 -2.89 9.05 8.59
CA ILE A 49 -2.86 9.40 7.17
C ILE A 49 -1.54 8.96 6.52
N GLU A 50 -0.44 8.95 7.27
CA GLU A 50 0.88 8.52 6.80
C GLU A 50 0.96 7.02 6.53
N ASN A 51 0.08 6.21 7.11
CA ASN A 51 0.04 4.76 6.89
C ASN A 51 -1.10 4.34 5.94
N GLN A 52 -1.71 5.30 5.24
CA GLN A 52 -2.87 5.06 4.39
C GLN A 52 -2.76 5.77 3.06
N GLY A 53 -3.41 5.19 2.06
CA GLY A 53 -3.54 5.75 0.71
C GLY A 53 -4.78 5.21 0.02
N GLY A 54 -5.26 5.96 -0.97
CA GLY A 54 -6.31 5.50 -1.87
C GLY A 54 -5.74 4.53 -2.90
N THR A 55 -6.29 3.32 -2.98
CA THR A 55 -5.86 2.30 -3.94
C THR A 55 -7.03 1.79 -4.78
N CYS A 56 -6.71 1.23 -5.95
CA CYS A 56 -7.69 0.42 -6.67
C CYS A 56 -7.87 -0.92 -5.95
N ARG A 57 -9.01 -1.58 -6.20
CA ARG A 57 -9.33 -2.88 -5.58
C ARG A 57 -8.19 -3.90 -5.64
N ASP A 58 -7.50 -4.05 -6.76
CA ASP A 58 -6.39 -5.02 -6.88
C ASP A 58 -5.23 -4.68 -5.94
N HIS A 59 -4.82 -3.42 -5.89
CA HIS A 59 -3.70 -2.99 -5.05
C HIS A 59 -4.04 -2.93 -3.57
N ALA A 60 -5.32 -2.73 -3.20
CA ALA A 60 -5.77 -2.91 -1.83
C ALA A 60 -5.55 -4.35 -1.36
N ARG A 61 -5.97 -5.35 -2.16
CA ARG A 61 -5.74 -6.78 -1.87
C ARG A 61 -4.26 -7.12 -1.78
N ILE A 62 -3.47 -6.65 -2.75
CA ILE A 62 -2.03 -6.89 -2.78
C ILE A 62 -1.34 -6.26 -1.56
N SER A 63 -1.80 -5.09 -1.10
CA SER A 63 -1.32 -4.46 0.14
C SER A 63 -1.62 -5.32 1.38
N ASP A 64 -2.76 -6.00 1.40
CA ASP A 64 -3.15 -6.94 2.48
C ASP A 64 -2.44 -8.30 2.40
N GLY A 65 -1.63 -8.54 1.35
CA GLY A 65 -0.97 -9.83 1.11
C GLY A 65 -1.86 -10.85 0.39
N GLU A 66 -3.01 -10.42 -0.14
CA GLU A 66 -3.91 -11.22 -0.95
C GLU A 66 -3.58 -11.08 -2.45
N HIS A 67 -4.04 -12.02 -3.27
CA HIS A 67 -3.94 -11.91 -4.72
C HIS A 67 -5.04 -10.99 -5.27
N GLY A 68 -4.68 -10.07 -6.18
CA GLY A 68 -5.63 -9.30 -6.99
C GLY A 68 -6.31 -10.17 -8.06
N SER A 69 -7.13 -9.53 -8.91
CA SER A 69 -7.86 -10.22 -9.99
C SER A 69 -6.96 -10.97 -10.99
N GLY A 70 -5.71 -10.53 -11.15
CA GLY A 70 -4.70 -11.16 -12.00
C GLY A 70 -3.89 -12.27 -11.31
N GLY A 71 -4.26 -12.68 -10.09
CA GLY A 71 -3.62 -13.78 -9.37
C GLY A 71 -2.16 -13.50 -8.96
N ARG A 72 -1.39 -14.58 -8.77
CA ARG A 72 0.01 -14.52 -8.31
C ARG A 72 0.92 -13.70 -9.23
N ALA A 73 0.73 -13.77 -10.55
CA ALA A 73 1.57 -13.04 -11.50
C ALA A 73 1.44 -11.52 -11.32
N GLN A 74 0.21 -11.02 -11.19
CA GLN A 74 -0.04 -9.61 -10.89
C GLN A 74 0.54 -9.21 -9.53
N TYR A 75 0.35 -10.06 -8.52
CA TYR A 75 0.91 -9.83 -7.19
C TYR A 75 2.42 -9.63 -7.24
N LEU A 76 3.15 -10.53 -7.89
CA LEU A 76 4.62 -10.44 -8.01
C LEU A 76 5.05 -9.19 -8.81
N ALA A 77 4.39 -8.90 -9.93
CA ALA A 77 4.71 -7.72 -10.75
C ALA A 77 4.49 -6.40 -9.97
N ALA A 78 3.43 -6.32 -9.18
CA ALA A 78 3.15 -5.15 -8.34
C ALA A 78 4.25 -4.93 -7.29
N HIS A 79 4.79 -6.00 -6.71
CA HIS A 79 5.91 -5.92 -5.78
C HIS A 79 7.20 -5.52 -6.48
N ASP A 80 7.47 -6.04 -7.68
CA ASP A 80 8.65 -5.69 -8.46
C ASP A 80 8.72 -4.18 -8.77
N ILE A 81 7.58 -3.56 -9.06
CA ILE A 81 7.47 -2.10 -9.25
C ILE A 81 7.91 -1.32 -8.01
N LEU A 82 7.56 -1.80 -6.81
CA LEU A 82 7.94 -1.14 -5.55
C LEU A 82 9.42 -1.33 -5.24
N PHE A 83 9.97 -2.51 -5.51
CA PHE A 83 11.37 -2.86 -5.24
C PHE A 83 12.34 -2.59 -6.39
N ARG A 84 11.85 -2.05 -7.52
CA ARG A 84 12.62 -1.67 -8.72
C ARG A 84 13.50 -2.79 -9.28
N GLY A 85 12.98 -4.02 -9.43
CA GLY A 85 13.75 -5.10 -10.04
C GLY A 85 14.69 -5.86 -9.09
N MET A 86 14.64 -5.59 -7.78
CA MET A 86 15.41 -6.35 -6.78
C MET A 86 14.71 -7.69 -6.44
N TRP A 87 14.67 -8.67 -7.35
CA TRP A 87 14.15 -10.01 -7.05
C TRP A 87 14.78 -11.14 -7.91
N PRO A 88 15.06 -12.38 -7.41
CA PRO A 88 15.18 -12.90 -6.03
C PRO A 88 16.57 -13.46 -5.67
N CYS A 89 17.04 -13.24 -4.43
CA CYS A 89 17.87 -14.26 -3.76
C CYS A 89 17.67 -14.41 -2.23
N ALA A 90 16.78 -13.64 -1.61
CA ALA A 90 16.64 -13.67 -0.13
C ALA A 90 15.22 -13.55 0.45
N TRP A 91 14.16 -13.39 -0.38
CA TRP A 91 12.91 -12.77 0.09
C TRP A 91 11.70 -13.71 0.12
N GLU A 92 11.81 -14.92 -0.46
CA GLU A 92 10.76 -15.96 -0.36
C GLU A 92 10.61 -16.56 1.06
N GLN A 93 11.51 -16.25 1.99
CA GLN A 93 11.59 -16.94 3.28
C GLN A 93 10.95 -16.23 4.48
N LEU A 94 10.55 -14.96 4.41
CA LEU A 94 10.34 -14.21 5.66
C LEU A 94 9.14 -13.26 5.56
N GLY A 95 8.33 -13.20 6.64
CA GLY A 95 7.28 -12.21 6.86
C GLY A 95 7.77 -10.74 6.88
N THR A 96 9.01 -10.48 6.48
CA THR A 96 9.61 -9.16 6.25
C THR A 96 9.11 -8.50 4.97
N LEU A 97 8.71 -9.27 3.95
CA LEU A 97 8.25 -8.74 2.65
C LEU A 97 7.08 -7.77 2.79
N ALA A 98 6.13 -8.07 3.68
CA ALA A 98 4.97 -7.23 3.92
C ALA A 98 5.35 -5.88 4.54
N TRP A 99 6.31 -5.89 5.48
CA TRP A 99 6.79 -4.67 6.11
C TRP A 99 7.64 -3.82 5.16
N GLU A 100 8.52 -4.43 4.38
CA GLU A 100 9.38 -3.73 3.41
C GLU A 100 8.56 -3.12 2.27
N ARG A 101 7.54 -3.83 1.77
CA ARG A 101 6.57 -3.31 0.81
C ARG A 101 5.89 -2.06 1.37
N ALA A 102 5.40 -2.17 2.60
CA ALA A 102 4.67 -1.12 3.27
C ALA A 102 5.52 0.14 3.46
N GLU A 103 6.80 -0.01 3.88
CA GLU A 103 7.73 1.13 3.96
C GLU A 103 8.01 1.74 2.59
N ALA A 104 8.21 0.93 1.55
CA ALA A 104 8.46 1.43 0.20
C ALA A 104 7.27 2.27 -0.32
N LEU A 105 6.05 1.77 -0.14
CA LEU A 105 4.83 2.47 -0.53
C LEU A 105 4.62 3.74 0.31
N ARG A 106 4.82 3.66 1.63
CA ARG A 106 4.75 4.81 2.54
C ARG A 106 5.72 5.92 2.13
N VAL A 107 6.96 5.57 1.81
CA VAL A 107 7.98 6.53 1.36
C VAL A 107 7.60 7.13 0.01
N HIS A 108 7.06 6.32 -0.92
CA HIS A 108 6.61 6.80 -2.23
C HIS A 108 5.51 7.85 -2.09
N VAL A 109 4.42 7.51 -1.40
CA VAL A 109 3.28 8.41 -1.17
C VAL A 109 3.70 9.63 -0.37
N GLY A 110 4.51 9.45 0.68
CA GLY A 110 5.05 10.56 1.47
C GLY A 110 5.94 11.52 0.67
N LYS A 111 6.62 11.07 -0.40
CA LYS A 111 7.35 11.95 -1.32
C LYS A 111 6.40 12.72 -2.24
N ALA A 112 5.29 12.12 -2.67
CA ALA A 112 4.29 12.79 -3.50
C ALA A 112 3.61 13.94 -2.75
N ARG A 113 3.23 13.71 -1.48
CA ARG A 113 2.56 14.71 -0.61
C ARG A 113 3.40 15.93 -0.23
N ARG A 114 4.72 15.87 -0.38
CA ARG A 114 5.65 16.98 -0.03
C ARG A 114 5.92 17.93 -1.19
N LYS A 115 5.40 17.64 -2.38
CA LYS A 115 5.52 18.49 -3.56
C LYS A 115 4.36 19.47 -3.60
#